data_AF-A0A8J6VZY6-F1
#
_entry.id   AF-A0A8J6VZY6-F1
#
_cell.length_a   1.000
_cell.length_b   1.000
_cell.length_c   1.000
_cell.angle_alpha   90.00
_cell.angle_beta   90.00
_cell.angle_gamma   90.00
#
_symmetry.space_group_name_H-M   'P 1'
#
loop_
_entity.id
_entity.type
_entity.pdbx_description
1 polymer ?
#
loop_
_entity_poly.entity_id
_entity_poly.type
_entity_poly.pdbx_seq_one_letter_code
_entity_poly.pdbx_strand_id
1 'polypeptide(L)'
;MQTEANPTETAVQNFVSSDLVNRVAKVAGLVNPGVQIAIDHAPMVAGAGDAHINYWSCPEVARLVADNLLASSPKPSGTSSLLQTAIAQLQQVPGMTQNFLPTGQFLEETLSELKFRDRSGSLQLTKNPAGVHHVCIFNAQNVAQFRGYVGWLHTSGLKQAVEFVRSSCC
;
A
#
# COMPACT_ATOMS: atom_id res chain seq x y z
N MET A 1 2.01 -15.61 -44.98
CA MET A 1 2.94 -14.84 -44.14
C MET A 1 2.50 -15.04 -42.70
N GLN A 2 3.19 -15.91 -41.97
CA GLN A 2 2.97 -16.12 -40.53
C GLN A 2 3.83 -15.08 -39.81
N THR A 3 3.20 -14.21 -39.03
CA THR A 3 3.87 -13.30 -38.11
C THR A 3 4.46 -14.14 -36.99
N GLU A 4 5.78 -14.17 -36.88
CA GLU A 4 6.44 -14.81 -35.74
C GLU A 4 6.02 -14.09 -34.45
N ALA A 5 5.58 -14.85 -33.45
CA ALA A 5 5.22 -14.31 -32.14
C ALA A 5 6.43 -13.58 -31.55
N ASN A 6 6.19 -12.36 -31.04
CA ASN A 6 7.24 -11.55 -30.44
C ASN A 6 7.90 -12.36 -29.30
N PRO A 7 9.23 -12.39 -29.13
CA PRO A 7 9.90 -13.10 -28.04
C PRO A 7 9.28 -12.87 -26.65
N THR A 8 8.69 -11.70 -26.40
CA THR A 8 7.90 -11.43 -25.19
C THR A 8 6.59 -12.23 -25.09
N GLU A 9 5.84 -12.39 -26.18
CA GLU A 9 4.63 -13.23 -26.22
C GLU A 9 4.98 -14.70 -26.00
N THR A 10 6.07 -15.17 -26.62
CA THR A 10 6.57 -16.53 -26.45
C THR A 10 7.02 -16.79 -25.01
N ALA A 11 7.66 -15.82 -24.36
CA ALA A 11 8.05 -15.91 -22.95
C ALA A 11 6.84 -15.94 -22.00
N VAL A 12 5.83 -15.12 -22.26
CA VAL A 12 4.57 -15.11 -21.48
C VAL A 12 3.81 -16.43 -21.65
N GLN A 13 3.67 -16.94 -22.87
CA GLN A 13 3.01 -18.22 -23.13
C GLN A 13 3.75 -19.39 -22.47
N ASN A 14 5.08 -19.39 -22.51
CA ASN A 14 5.89 -20.42 -21.85
C ASN A 14 5.80 -20.35 -20.32
N PHE A 15 5.68 -19.15 -19.73
CA PHE A 15 5.48 -18.98 -18.30
C PHE A 15 4.11 -19.48 -17.84
N VAL A 16 3.04 -19.11 -18.56
CA VAL A 16 1.66 -19.56 -18.29
C VAL A 16 1.53 -21.08 -18.47
N SER A 17 2.26 -21.65 -19.41
CA SER A 17 2.25 -23.09 -19.70
C SER A 17 3.20 -23.90 -18.82
N SER A 18 3.98 -23.24 -17.96
CA SER A 18 5.00 -23.92 -17.15
C SER A 18 4.41 -24.64 -15.94
N ASP A 19 5.10 -25.72 -15.53
CA ASP A 19 4.82 -26.52 -14.34
C ASP A 19 4.70 -25.69 -13.04
N LEU A 20 5.21 -24.45 -13.04
CA LEU A 20 5.06 -23.48 -11.95
C LEU A 20 3.61 -23.07 -11.68
N VAL A 21 2.79 -22.83 -12.72
CA VAL A 21 1.37 -22.47 -12.53
C VAL A 21 0.62 -23.65 -11.90
N ASN A 22 0.92 -24.87 -12.36
CA ASN A 22 0.36 -26.10 -11.80
C ASN A 22 0.86 -26.36 -10.36
N ARG A 23 2.11 -26.05 -10.05
CA ARG A 23 2.68 -26.20 -8.69
C ARG A 23 2.14 -25.15 -7.73
N VAL A 24 1.92 -23.91 -8.17
CA VAL A 24 1.23 -22.87 -7.38
C VAL A 24 -0.22 -23.27 -7.12
N ALA A 25 -0.94 -23.78 -8.12
CA ALA A 25 -2.30 -24.30 -7.95
C ALA A 25 -2.36 -25.52 -7.01
N LYS A 26 -1.34 -26.40 -7.03
CA LYS A 26 -1.28 -27.61 -6.19
C LYS A 26 -0.86 -27.32 -4.74
N VAL A 27 -0.03 -26.30 -4.51
CA VAL A 27 0.30 -25.79 -3.16
C VAL A 27 -0.87 -24.98 -2.59
N ALA A 28 -1.58 -24.25 -3.45
CA ALA A 28 -2.80 -23.51 -3.11
C ALA A 28 -4.06 -24.39 -3.17
N GLY A 29 -4.09 -25.49 -2.41
CA GLY A 29 -5.32 -26.24 -2.09
C GLY A 29 -6.41 -25.42 -1.37
N LEU A 30 -6.31 -24.09 -1.43
CA LEU A 30 -7.24 -23.08 -0.95
C LEU A 30 -7.22 -21.96 -2.00
N VAL A 31 -8.26 -21.93 -2.82
CA VAL A 31 -8.53 -20.86 -3.80
C VAL A 31 -8.72 -19.56 -3.00
N ASN A 32 -7.67 -18.73 -2.92
CA ASN A 32 -7.67 -17.48 -2.15
C ASN A 32 -7.53 -16.31 -3.13
N PRO A 33 -8.35 -15.24 -3.05
CA PRO A 33 -8.35 -14.14 -4.03
C PRO A 33 -7.01 -13.42 -4.21
N GLY A 34 -6.09 -13.54 -3.25
CA GLY A 34 -4.74 -12.96 -3.33
C GLY A 34 -3.87 -13.56 -4.45
N VAL A 35 -4.14 -14.79 -4.90
CA VAL A 35 -3.41 -15.43 -6.00
C VAL A 35 -3.77 -14.79 -7.34
N GLN A 36 -5.02 -14.35 -7.51
CA GLN A 36 -5.49 -13.71 -8.74
C GLN A 36 -4.88 -12.32 -8.93
N ILE A 37 -4.73 -11.56 -7.83
CA ILE A 37 -4.05 -10.26 -7.83
C ILE A 37 -2.58 -10.42 -8.23
N ALA A 38 -1.90 -11.46 -7.75
CA ALA A 38 -0.51 -11.73 -8.13
C ALA A 38 -0.36 -12.09 -9.62
N ILE A 39 -1.34 -12.79 -10.20
CA ILE A 39 -1.37 -13.15 -11.62
C ILE A 39 -1.65 -11.92 -12.49
N ASP A 40 -2.59 -11.06 -12.09
CA ASP A 40 -2.98 -9.87 -12.86
C ASP A 40 -1.89 -8.79 -12.90
N HIS A 41 -1.04 -8.71 -11.87
CA HIS A 41 0.05 -7.73 -11.80
C HIS A 41 1.41 -8.23 -12.31
N ALA A 42 1.54 -9.52 -12.61
CA ALA A 42 2.77 -10.13 -13.14
C ALA A 42 3.32 -9.45 -14.43
N PRO A 43 2.49 -8.97 -15.38
CA PRO A 43 3.01 -8.33 -16.60
C PRO A 43 3.67 -6.97 -16.36
N MET A 44 3.38 -6.29 -15.24
CA MET A 44 3.98 -4.98 -14.93
C MET A 44 5.41 -5.08 -14.39
N VAL A 45 5.91 -6.29 -14.12
CA VAL A 45 7.25 -6.55 -13.54
C VAL A 45 8.23 -7.10 -14.59
N ALA A 46 7.82 -7.19 -15.85
CA ALA A 46 8.54 -7.87 -16.94
C ALA A 46 9.89 -7.25 -17.37
N GLY A 47 10.40 -6.24 -16.67
CA GLY A 47 11.76 -5.71 -16.84
C GLY A 47 12.82 -6.25 -15.87
N ALA A 48 12.41 -6.95 -14.80
CA ALA A 48 13.29 -7.36 -13.70
C ALA A 48 13.15 -8.87 -13.34
N GLY A 49 12.88 -9.70 -14.35
CA GLY A 49 12.44 -11.09 -14.17
C GLY A 49 13.33 -11.96 -13.28
N ASP A 50 14.66 -11.81 -13.34
CA ASP A 50 15.55 -12.78 -12.69
C ASP A 50 15.77 -12.50 -11.18
N ALA A 51 15.84 -11.23 -10.76
CA ALA A 51 16.06 -10.88 -9.36
C ALA A 51 14.78 -11.03 -8.51
N HIS A 52 13.62 -10.76 -9.10
CA HIS A 52 12.35 -10.74 -8.38
C HIS A 52 11.72 -12.14 -8.22
N ILE A 53 11.96 -13.06 -9.17
CA ILE A 53 11.46 -14.45 -9.08
C ILE A 53 12.16 -15.21 -7.95
N ASN A 54 13.45 -14.95 -7.70
CA ASN A 54 14.22 -15.64 -6.67
C ASN A 54 13.70 -15.38 -5.24
N TYR A 55 13.02 -14.25 -4.99
CA TYR A 55 12.35 -14.00 -3.71
C TYR A 55 11.25 -15.01 -3.42
N TRP A 56 10.52 -15.42 -4.47
CA TRP A 56 9.43 -16.38 -4.37
C TRP A 56 9.91 -17.84 -4.27
N SER A 57 11.15 -18.11 -4.72
CA SER A 57 11.82 -19.41 -4.57
C SER A 57 12.32 -19.69 -3.16
N CYS A 58 12.46 -18.66 -2.32
CA CYS A 58 12.81 -18.80 -0.90
C CYS A 58 11.54 -18.75 -0.04
N PRO A 59 11.11 -19.87 0.59
CA PRO A 59 9.85 -19.91 1.34
C PRO A 59 9.76 -18.88 2.46
N GLU A 60 10.89 -18.57 3.10
CA GLU A 60 10.95 -17.62 4.20
C GLU A 60 10.80 -16.17 3.73
N VAL A 61 11.41 -15.83 2.60
CA VAL A 61 11.29 -14.49 1.99
C VAL A 61 9.90 -14.31 1.37
N ALA A 62 9.39 -15.30 0.65
CA ALA A 62 8.04 -15.30 0.11
C ALA A 62 6.99 -15.09 1.21
N ARG A 63 7.14 -15.79 2.33
CA ARG A 63 6.27 -15.63 3.50
C ARG A 63 6.38 -14.22 4.09
N LEU A 64 7.59 -13.70 4.27
CA LEU A 64 7.80 -12.36 4.82
C LEU A 64 7.21 -11.26 3.94
N VAL A 65 7.30 -11.40 2.62
CA VAL A 65 6.67 -10.48 1.66
C VAL A 65 5.15 -10.61 1.71
N ALA A 66 4.61 -11.83 1.70
CA ALA A 66 3.17 -12.07 1.79
C ALA A 66 2.57 -11.53 3.11
N ASP A 67 3.23 -11.80 4.24
CA ASP A 67 2.81 -11.32 5.55
C ASP A 67 2.80 -9.79 5.62
N ASN A 68 3.79 -9.12 5.04
CA ASN A 68 3.82 -7.65 4.97
C ASN A 68 2.70 -7.10 4.07
N LEU A 69 2.42 -7.73 2.93
CA LEU A 69 1.33 -7.32 2.04
C LEU A 69 -0.05 -7.52 2.70
N LEU A 70 -0.22 -8.63 3.43
CA LEU A 70 -1.45 -8.95 4.15
C LEU A 70 -1.61 -8.12 5.43
N ALA A 71 -0.52 -7.78 6.12
CA ALA A 71 -0.53 -6.86 7.27
C ALA A 71 -0.79 -5.41 6.83
N SER A 72 -0.47 -5.05 5.59
CA SER A 72 -0.78 -3.76 4.99
C SER A 72 -2.25 -3.65 4.53
N SER A 73 -3.01 -4.75 4.55
CA SER A 73 -4.44 -4.73 4.26
C SER A 73 -5.22 -4.29 5.51
N PRO A 74 -5.99 -3.18 5.46
CA PRO A 74 -6.74 -2.71 6.60
C PRO A 74 -7.78 -3.75 7.03
N LYS A 75 -7.68 -4.22 8.28
CA LYS A 75 -8.73 -5.08 8.88
C LYS A 75 -10.02 -4.25 8.99
N PRO A 76 -11.15 -4.70 8.41
CA PRO A 76 -12.41 -3.98 8.54
C PRO A 76 -12.91 -4.13 9.98
N SER A 77 -12.71 -3.08 10.78
CA SER A 77 -13.35 -2.93 12.08
C SER A 77 -14.80 -2.49 11.84
N GLY A 78 -15.76 -3.32 12.26
CA GLY A 78 -17.18 -3.02 12.16
C GLY A 78 -17.52 -1.69 12.84
N THR A 79 -18.31 -0.87 12.15
CA THR A 79 -18.58 0.58 12.34
C THR A 79 -17.52 1.49 11.69
N SER A 80 -17.84 2.00 10.49
CA SER A 80 -16.98 2.93 9.73
C SER A 80 -17.06 4.32 10.35
N SER A 81 -16.17 4.61 11.30
CA SER A 81 -15.99 5.95 11.83
C SER A 81 -15.40 6.89 10.77
N LEU A 82 -15.54 8.20 10.97
CA LEU A 82 -14.90 9.19 10.10
C LEU A 82 -13.38 9.05 10.10
N LEU A 83 -12.80 8.55 11.19
CA LEU A 83 -11.41 8.10 11.27
C LEU A 83 -11.09 7.04 10.20
N GLN A 84 -11.87 5.96 10.10
CA GLN A 84 -11.61 4.90 9.11
C GLN A 84 -11.81 5.41 7.68
N THR A 85 -12.79 6.28 7.48
CA THR A 85 -13.01 6.96 6.19
C THR A 85 -11.78 7.80 5.81
N ALA A 86 -11.25 8.59 6.74
CA ALA A 86 -10.05 9.40 6.51
C ALA A 86 -8.81 8.53 6.22
N ILE A 87 -8.61 7.42 6.94
CA ILE A 87 -7.53 6.47 6.64
C ILE A 87 -7.67 5.94 5.22
N ALA A 88 -8.85 5.45 4.84
CA ALA A 88 -9.10 4.92 3.51
C ALA A 88 -8.80 5.96 2.40
N GLN A 89 -9.18 7.22 2.61
CA GLN A 89 -8.87 8.31 1.66
C GLN A 89 -7.37 8.57 1.54
N LEU A 90 -6.64 8.64 2.66
CA LEU A 90 -5.20 8.88 2.63
C LEU A 90 -4.43 7.72 1.96
N GLN A 91 -4.90 6.48 2.13
CA GLN A 91 -4.30 5.30 1.49
C GLN A 91 -4.39 5.33 -0.05
N GLN A 92 -5.32 6.10 -0.62
CA GLN A 92 -5.46 6.26 -2.07
C GLN A 92 -4.53 7.33 -2.66
N VAL A 93 -3.77 8.06 -1.83
CA VAL A 93 -2.84 9.08 -2.33
C VAL A 93 -1.67 8.38 -3.05
N PRO A 94 -1.39 8.72 -4.32
CA PRO A 94 -0.23 8.17 -5.03
C PRO A 94 1.08 8.41 -4.26
N GLY A 95 1.92 7.38 -4.17
CA GLY A 95 3.19 7.45 -3.43
C GLY A 95 3.06 7.48 -1.91
N MET A 96 1.87 7.19 -1.36
CA MET A 96 1.67 7.02 0.08
C MET A 96 2.51 5.87 0.61
N THR A 97 3.47 6.20 1.46
CA THR A 97 4.28 5.22 2.20
C THR A 97 3.78 5.17 3.63
N GLN A 98 3.23 4.02 4.04
CA GLN A 98 2.82 3.81 5.42
C GLN A 98 4.03 3.44 6.26
N ASN A 99 4.19 4.11 7.40
CA ASN A 99 5.28 3.83 8.31
C ASN A 99 4.81 3.97 9.76
N PHE A 100 4.69 2.83 10.45
CA PHE A 100 4.41 2.79 11.90
C PHE A 100 5.67 2.88 12.75
N LEU A 101 6.86 2.90 12.14
CA LEU A 101 8.08 3.14 12.90
C LEU A 101 7.95 4.51 13.57
N PRO A 102 8.37 4.63 14.84
CA PRO A 102 8.49 5.91 15.46
C PRO A 102 9.45 6.72 14.58
N THR A 103 8.92 7.73 13.88
CA THR A 103 9.78 8.84 13.48
C THR A 103 10.43 9.27 14.77
N GLY A 104 11.75 9.16 14.84
CA GLY A 104 12.52 9.68 15.96
C GLY A 104 12.11 11.12 16.23
N GLN A 105 12.59 11.69 17.34
CA GLN A 105 12.33 13.06 17.80
C GLN A 105 12.79 14.17 16.82
N PHE A 106 12.76 13.93 15.51
CA PHE A 106 12.87 14.93 14.48
C PHE A 106 11.79 15.98 14.71
N LEU A 107 12.24 17.22 14.76
CA LEU A 107 11.41 18.42 14.87
C LEU A 107 10.53 18.51 13.63
N GLU A 108 9.38 17.84 13.65
CA GLU A 108 8.36 17.99 12.64
C GLU A 108 7.55 19.27 12.92
N GLU A 109 7.47 20.14 11.93
CA GLU A 109 6.59 21.32 11.96
C GLU A 109 5.15 20.85 11.78
N THR A 110 4.25 21.18 12.71
CA THR A 110 2.82 20.93 12.53
C THR A 110 2.23 21.99 11.61
N LEU A 111 1.72 21.54 10.46
CA LEU A 111 1.09 22.42 9.46
C LEU A 111 -0.42 22.53 9.68
N SER A 112 -1.07 21.45 10.11
CA SER A 112 -2.51 21.42 10.37
C SER A 112 -2.84 20.31 11.36
N GLU A 113 -3.81 20.56 12.23
CA GLU A 113 -4.45 19.56 13.09
C GLU A 113 -5.96 19.68 12.94
N LEU A 114 -6.63 18.57 12.66
CA LEU A 114 -8.07 18.50 12.39
C LEU A 114 -8.71 17.48 13.31
N LYS A 115 -9.83 17.81 13.94
CA LYS A 115 -10.58 16.88 14.79
C LYS A 115 -11.79 16.37 14.03
N PHE A 116 -12.03 15.06 14.06
CA PHE A 116 -13.20 14.49 13.40
C PHE A 116 -14.49 14.86 14.17
N ARG A 117 -15.54 15.24 13.44
CA ARG A 117 -16.83 15.68 14.02
C ARG A 117 -17.57 14.60 14.82
N ASP A 118 -17.27 13.33 14.56
CA ASP A 118 -17.80 12.18 15.32
C ASP A 118 -16.99 11.89 16.60
N ARG A 119 -15.94 12.69 16.87
CA ARG A 119 -15.00 12.53 17.99
C ARG A 119 -14.23 11.22 17.98
N SER A 120 -14.16 10.53 16.84
CA SER A 120 -13.39 9.29 16.70
C SER A 120 -11.88 9.50 16.80
N GLY A 121 -11.40 10.73 16.61
CA GLY A 121 -9.99 11.06 16.66
C GLY A 121 -9.61 12.37 15.98
N SER A 122 -8.37 12.45 15.51
CA SER A 122 -7.81 13.61 14.81
C SER A 122 -6.87 13.20 13.67
N LEU A 123 -6.65 14.14 12.74
CA LEU A 123 -5.65 14.09 11.69
C LEU A 123 -4.62 15.20 11.92
N GLN A 124 -3.34 14.87 11.83
CA GLN A 124 -2.24 15.82 11.88
C GLN A 124 -1.46 15.78 10.57
N LEU A 125 -1.27 16.92 9.94
CA LEU A 125 -0.36 17.10 8.81
C LEU A 125 0.89 17.81 9.33
N THR A 126 2.04 17.19 9.14
CA THR A 126 3.33 17.71 9.57
C THR A 126 4.31 17.75 8.41
N LYS A 127 5.43 18.45 8.62
CA LYS A 127 6.52 18.54 7.66
C LYS A 127 7.84 18.38 8.40
N ASN A 128 8.68 17.47 7.92
CA ASN A 128 10.00 17.28 8.51
C ASN A 128 11.01 18.33 7.99
N PRO A 129 12.22 18.43 8.56
CA PRO A 129 13.23 19.39 8.11
C PRO A 129 13.69 19.23 6.65
N ALA A 130 13.57 18.03 6.07
CA ALA A 130 13.81 17.79 4.65
C ALA A 130 12.63 18.24 3.75
N GLY A 131 11.57 18.78 4.35
CA GLY A 131 10.38 19.26 3.67
C GLY A 131 9.43 18.18 3.16
N VAL A 132 9.62 16.94 3.60
CA VAL A 132 8.71 15.83 3.33
C VAL A 132 7.47 15.98 4.19
N HIS A 133 6.29 15.82 3.59
CA HIS A 133 5.01 15.94 4.29
C HIS A 133 4.60 14.58 4.85
N HIS A 134 4.23 14.59 6.13
CA HIS A 134 3.78 13.43 6.87
C HIS A 134 2.35 13.66 7.33
N VAL A 135 1.57 12.59 7.38
CA VAL A 135 0.21 12.61 7.90
C VAL A 135 0.06 11.52 8.95
N CYS A 136 -0.55 11.88 10.06
CA CYS A 136 -0.89 10.96 11.14
C CYS A 136 -2.38 11.05 11.44
N ILE A 137 -3.01 9.92 11.72
CA ILE A 137 -4.36 9.85 12.28
C ILE A 137 -4.26 9.21 13.66
N PHE A 138 -4.84 9.87 14.64
CA PHE A 138 -4.92 9.41 16.02
C PHE A 138 -6.36 9.09 16.38
N ASN A 139 -6.59 8.09 17.23
CA ASN A 139 -7.92 7.86 17.82
C ASN A 139 -8.20 8.83 18.97
N ALA A 140 -9.38 8.73 19.58
CA ALA A 140 -9.79 9.55 20.72
C ALA A 140 -8.85 9.46 21.95
N GLN A 141 -8.10 8.35 22.09
CA GLN A 141 -7.10 8.15 23.14
C GLN A 141 -5.70 8.66 22.73
N ASN A 142 -5.61 9.39 21.62
CA ASN A 142 -4.37 9.92 21.06
C ASN A 142 -3.35 8.85 20.65
N VAL A 143 -3.83 7.63 20.34
CA VAL A 143 -3.01 6.54 19.82
C VAL A 143 -3.03 6.59 18.30
N ALA A 144 -1.85 6.64 17.68
CA ALA A 144 -1.71 6.64 16.22
C ALA A 144 -2.32 5.37 15.61
N GLN A 145 -3.32 5.56 14.75
CA GLN A 145 -3.98 4.50 13.97
C GLN A 145 -3.44 4.40 12.55
N PHE A 146 -2.89 5.50 12.03
CA PHE A 146 -2.25 5.57 10.72
C PHE A 146 -1.14 6.60 10.76
N ARG A 147 -0.02 6.28 10.11
CA ARG A 147 1.08 7.20 9.88
C ARG A 147 1.61 6.94 8.48
N GLY A 148 1.72 7.99 7.69
CA GLY A 148 2.21 7.89 6.33
C GLY A 148 2.87 9.17 5.86
N TYR A 149 3.60 9.09 4.77
CA TYR A 149 4.21 10.23 4.11
C TYR A 149 4.23 10.02 2.61
N VAL A 150 4.46 11.10 1.87
CA VAL A 150 4.66 11.07 0.42
C VAL A 150 5.96 11.78 0.04
N GLY A 151 6.60 11.33 -1.03
CA GLY A 151 7.72 12.05 -1.63
C GLY A 151 7.28 13.41 -2.20
N TRP A 152 8.25 14.30 -2.48
CA TRP A 152 7.97 15.67 -2.92
C TRP A 152 7.02 15.73 -4.13
N LEU A 153 7.16 14.81 -5.09
CA LEU A 153 6.34 14.73 -6.30
C LEU A 153 4.82 14.64 -6.01
N HIS A 154 4.44 13.99 -4.91
CA HIS A 154 3.04 13.73 -4.57
C HIS A 154 2.51 14.65 -3.47
N THR A 155 3.27 15.68 -3.08
CA THR A 155 2.89 16.64 -2.02
C THR A 155 1.54 17.30 -2.30
N SER A 156 1.28 17.69 -3.54
CA SER A 156 0.00 18.31 -3.94
C SER A 156 -1.17 17.34 -3.73
N GLY A 157 -1.00 16.07 -4.10
CA GLY A 157 -1.99 15.01 -3.90
C GLY A 157 -2.31 14.79 -2.43
N LEU A 158 -1.29 14.74 -1.57
CA LEU A 158 -1.51 14.62 -0.12
C LEU A 158 -2.26 15.83 0.45
N LYS A 159 -1.89 17.06 0.05
CA LYS A 159 -2.59 18.27 0.52
C LYS A 159 -4.06 18.26 0.08
N GLN A 160 -4.35 17.90 -1.16
CA GLN A 160 -5.72 17.78 -1.66
C GLN A 160 -6.53 16.73 -0.88
N ALA A 161 -5.93 15.58 -0.57
CA ALA A 161 -6.57 14.56 0.24
C ALA A 161 -6.89 15.06 1.67
N VAL A 162 -5.97 15.81 2.28
CA VAL A 162 -6.20 16.42 3.61
C VAL A 162 -7.32 17.46 3.56
N GLU A 163 -7.39 18.30 2.52
CA GLU A 163 -8.50 19.24 2.32
C GLU A 163 -9.85 18.53 2.13
N PHE A 164 -9.85 17.42 1.39
CA PHE A 164 -11.03 16.60 1.21
C PHE A 164 -11.50 15.98 2.54
N VAL A 165 -10.56 15.44 3.32
CA VAL A 165 -10.85 14.91 4.67
C VAL A 165 -11.37 16.02 5.59
N ARG A 166 -10.78 17.22 5.56
CA ARG A 166 -11.28 18.37 6.32
C ARG A 166 -12.74 18.64 5.99
N SER A 167 -13.07 18.74 4.72
CA SER A 167 -14.42 19.10 4.27
C SER A 167 -15.46 18.01 4.52
N SER A 168 -15.04 16.74 4.53
CA SER A 168 -15.94 15.59 4.63
C SER A 168 -16.10 15.03 6.05
N CYS A 169 -15.07 15.19 6.89
CA CYS A 169 -14.95 14.49 8.18
C CYS A 169 -14.80 15.41 9.40
N CYS A 170 -14.48 16.70 9.23
CA CYS A 170 -14.18 17.64 10.31
C CYS A 170 -15.22 18.77 10.33
#